data_AF-A0A4Q0R0J5-F1
#
_entry.id   AF-A0A4Q0R0J5-F1
#
_cell.length_a   1.000
_cell.length_b   1.000
_cell.length_c   1.000
_cell.angle_alpha   90.00
_cell.angle_beta   90.00
_cell.angle_gamma   90.00
#
_symmetry.space_group_name_H-M   'P 1'
#
loop_
_entity.id
_entity.type
_entity.pdbx_description
1 polymer ?
#
loop_
_entity_poly.entity_id
_entity_poly.type
_entity_poly.pdbx_seq_one_letter_code
_entity_poly.pdbx_strand_id
1 'polypeptide(L)' 'MEVKAGDVVMLKSGGQPLTVAEVKENDVLCLWMGMEGDLFRETLPLATLARVEEDESDEDDEDEDEDEDDEE' A
#
# COMPACT_ATOMS: atom_id res chain seq x y z
N MET A 1 3.73 10.90 -8.55
CA MET A 1 2.97 9.96 -7.71
C MET A 1 2.25 10.77 -6.68
N GLU A 2 0.93 10.67 -6.64
CA GLU A 2 0.12 11.30 -5.61
C GLU A 2 -0.07 10.27 -4.49
N VAL A 3 0.35 10.61 -3.27
CA VAL A 3 0.14 9.79 -2.07
C VAL A 3 -0.95 10.44 -1.23
N LYS A 4 -1.75 9.64 -0.54
CA LYS A 4 -2.79 10.10 0.39
C LYS A 4 -2.63 9.43 1.75
N ALA A 5 -3.29 10.01 2.76
CA ALA A 5 -3.39 9.38 4.07
C ALA A 5 -3.95 7.95 3.94
N GLY A 6 -3.31 7.02 4.65
CA GLY A 6 -3.60 5.58 4.61
C GLY A 6 -2.78 4.78 3.62
N ASP A 7 -2.15 5.40 2.61
CA ASP A 7 -1.29 4.66 1.68
C ASP A 7 -0.05 4.09 2.40
N VAL A 8 0.42 2.93 1.93
CA VAL A 8 1.69 2.35 2.33
C VAL A 8 2.78 2.83 1.37
N VAL A 9 3.88 3.33 1.94
CA VAL A 9 5.04 3.83 1.21
C VAL A 9 6.32 3.23 1.75
N MET A 10 7.40 3.31 0.98
CA MET A 10 8.74 2.95 1.40
C MET A 10 9.72 4.03 0.94
N LEU A 11 10.82 4.20 1.66
CA LEU A 11 11.94 4.99 1.16
C LEU A 11 12.47 4.37 -0.14
N LYS A 12 12.83 5.21 -1.12
CA LYS A 12 13.45 4.76 -2.38
C LYS A 12 14.78 4.06 -2.19
N SER A 13 15.44 4.25 -1.05
CA SER A 13 16.62 3.50 -0.62
C SER A 13 16.31 2.08 -0.13
N GLY A 14 15.02 1.70 -0.07
CA GLY A 14 14.53 0.50 0.61
C GLY A 14 14.29 0.73 2.11
N GLY A 15 13.93 -0.33 2.82
CA GLY A 15 13.70 -0.32 4.26
C GLY A 15 12.37 -0.97 4.65
N GLN A 16 11.85 -0.60 5.81
CA GLN A 16 10.52 -1.05 6.25
C GLN A 16 9.42 -0.18 5.61
N PRO A 17 8.23 -0.75 5.36
CA PRO A 17 7.08 0.01 4.91
C PRO A 17 6.60 0.99 6.00
N LEU A 18 6.10 2.13 5.56
CA LEU A 18 5.59 3.22 6.39
C LEU A 18 4.16 3.54 5.96
N THR A 19 3.31 3.92 6.91
CA THR A 19 1.94 4.39 6.63
C THR A 19 1.93 5.91 6.53
N VAL A 20 1.31 6.45 5.48
CA VAL A 20 1.10 7.90 5.33
C VAL A 20 0.01 8.37 6.30
N ALA A 21 0.35 9.24 7.24
CA ALA A 21 -0.59 9.85 8.18
C ALA A 21 -1.18 11.16 7.63
N GLU A 22 -0.35 11.98 7.00
CA GLU A 22 -0.73 13.29 6.47
C GLU A 22 0.19 13.69 5.31
N VAL A 23 -0.34 14.42 4.33
CA VAL A 23 0.42 14.94 3.19
C VAL A 23 0.32 16.46 3.17
N LYS A 24 1.47 17.13 3.16
CA LYS A 24 1.60 18.60 3.12
C LYS A 24 2.53 19.00 1.99
N GLU A 25 1.95 19.29 0.83
CA GLU A 25 2.67 19.71 -0.38
C GLU A 25 3.82 18.74 -0.76
N ASN A 26 5.04 19.00 -0.28
CA ASN A 26 6.24 18.20 -0.56
C ASN A 26 6.72 17.36 0.62
N ASP A 27 6.05 17.43 1.76
CA ASP A 27 6.39 16.71 2.98
C ASP A 27 5.26 15.75 3.37
N VAL A 28 5.62 14.57 3.85
CA VAL A 28 4.69 13.50 4.20
C VAL A 28 4.99 13.04 5.61
N LEU A 29 4.00 13.13 6.50
CA LEU A 29 4.10 12.55 7.83
C LEU A 29 3.86 11.05 7.73
N CYS A 30 4.86 10.26 8.08
CA CYS A 30 4.81 8.80 8.04
C CYS A 30 4.81 8.22 9.45
N LEU A 31 4.14 7.08 9.62
CA LEU A 31 4.07 6.28 10.85
C LEU A 31 4.57 4.87 10.57
N TRP A 32 5.29 4.28 11.52
CA TRP A 32 5.66 2.86 11.45
C TRP A 32 5.95 2.30 12.84
N MET A 33 5.85 0.97 12.98
CA MET A 33 6.24 0.26 14.18
C MET A 33 7.70 -0.13 14.08
N GLY A 34 8.51 0.23 15.07
CA GLY A 34 9.88 -0.28 15.20
C GLY A 34 9.89 -1.75 15.59
N MET A 35 11.07 -2.37 15.50
CA MET A 35 11.25 -3.79 15.79
C MET A 35 10.92 -4.16 17.24
N GLU A 36 11.03 -3.21 18.16
CA GLU A 36 10.73 -3.39 19.59
C GLU A 36 9.26 -3.07 19.93
N GLY A 37 8.44 -2.71 18.93
CA GLY A 37 7.02 -2.36 19.12
C GLY A 37 6.75 -0.90 19.42
N ASP A 38 7.77 -0.03 19.38
CA ASP A 38 7.60 1.41 19.50
C ASP A 38 6.96 2.02 18.25
N LEU A 39 6.02 2.95 18.43
CA LEU A 39 5.43 3.70 17.33
C LEU A 39 6.30 4.93 17.00
N PHE A 40 6.85 4.96 15.80
CA PHE A 40 7.61 6.09 15.26
C PHE A 40 6.75 6.95 14.35
N ARG A 41 7.11 8.23 14.30
CA ARG A 41 6.51 9.25 13.44
C ARG A 41 7.58 10.17 12.91
N GLU A 42 7.62 10.37 11.60
CA GLU A 42 8.62 11.24 10.98
C GLU A 42 8.07 11.91 9.73
N THR A 43 8.42 13.18 9.54
CA THR A 43 8.12 13.92 8.33
C THR A 43 9.23 13.68 7.32
N LEU A 44 8.88 13.06 6.20
CA LEU A 44 9.80 12.71 5.12
C LEU A 44 9.45 13.47 3.85
N PRO A 45 10.44 13.89 3.04
CA PRO A 45 10.15 14.54 1.76
C PRO A 45 9.47 13.56 0.80
N LEU A 46 8.39 13.98 0.13
CA LEU A 46 7.67 13.19 -0.88
C LEU A 46 8.62 12.61 -1.94
N ALA A 47 9.66 13.37 -2.30
CA ALA A 47 10.65 12.97 -3.29
C ALA A 47 11.45 11.71 -2.90
N THR A 48 11.53 11.35 -1.60
CA THR A 48 12.25 10.17 -1.12
C THR A 48 11.37 8.92 -1.01
N LEU A 49 10.06 9.04 -1.22
CA LEU A 49 9.09 7.96 -1.03
C LEU A 49 8.66 7.32 -2.35
N ALA A 50 8.36 6.02 -2.29
CA ALA A 50 7.69 5.25 -3.33
C ALA A 50 6.48 4.54 -2.69
N ARG A 51 5.30 4.60 -3.33
CA ARG A 51 4.14 3.81 -2.89
C ARG A 51 4.45 2.33 -3.07
N VAL A 52 4.03 1.54 -2.11
CA VAL A 52 3.98 0.08 -2.23
C VAL A 52 2.59 -0.25 -2.73
N GLU A 53 2.49 -0.87 -3.91
CA GLU A 53 1.24 -1.43 -4.40
C GLU A 53 1.03 -2.75 -3.67
N GLU A 54 -0.16 -2.94 -3.10
CA GLU A 54 -0.59 -4.25 -2.63
C GLU A 54 -0.94 -5.02 -3.91
N ASP A 55 -0.17 -6.05 -4.28
CA ASP A 55 -0.55 -6.96 -5.36
C ASP A 55 -1.89 -7.60 -4.99
N GLU A 56 -2.97 -7.09 -5.60
CA GLU A 56 -4.35 -7.60 -5.53
C GLU A 56 -4.51 -8.98 -6.23
N SER A 57 -3.45 -9.77 -6.29
CA SER A 57 -3.42 -11.08 -6.95
C SER A 57 -3.83 -12.21 -5.99
N ASP A 58 -5.09 -12.25 -5.57
CA ASP A 58 -5.72 -13.46 -4.99
C ASP A 58 -7.26 -13.33 -4.97
N GLU A 59 -7.85 -12.95 -6.10
CA GLU A 59 -9.26 -13.22 -6.42
C GLU A 59 -9.31 -13.95 -7.78
N ASP A 60 -8.86 -15.22 -7.79
CA ASP A 60 -9.25 -16.21 -8.81
C ASP A 60 -10.76 -16.48 -8.60
N ASP A 61 -11.59 -15.64 -9.22
CA ASP A 61 -13.02 -15.85 -9.38
C ASP A 61 -13.20 -16.98 -10.43
N GLU A 62 -13.05 -18.23 -9.99
CA GLU A 62 -13.43 -19.43 -10.74
C GLU A 62 -14.97 -19.51 -10.80
N ASP A 63 -15.61 -18.60 -11.53
CA ASP A 63 -16.97 -18.77 -12.03
C ASP A 63 -16.94 -19.82 -13.16
N GLU A 64 -16.94 -21.10 -12.78
CA GLU A 64 -17.33 -22.21 -13.66
C GLU A 64 -18.85 -22.15 -13.87
N ASP A 65 -19.30 -21.28 -14.78
CA ASP A 65 -20.61 -21.39 -15.40
C ASP A 65 -20.66 -22.68 -16.24
N GLU A 66 -21.10 -23.79 -15.63
CA GLU A 66 -21.55 -24.98 -16.35
C GLU A 66 -22.85 -24.66 -17.11
N ASP A 67 -22.70 -24.05 -18.29
CA ASP A 67 -23.68 -24.10 -19.38
C ASP A 67 -23.80 -25.57 -19.87
N GLU A 68 -24.74 -26.34 -19.30
CA GLU A 68 -25.35 -27.47 -20.00
C GLU A 68 -26.78 -27.11 -20.40
N ASP A 69 -26.85 -26.45 -21.56
CA ASP A 69 -28.04 -26.25 -22.38
C ASP A 69 -28.50 -27.61 -22.95
N ASP A 70 -29.81 -27.87 -22.81
CA ASP A 70 -30.74 -28.55 -23.72
C ASP A 70 -30.26 -29.73 -24.62
N GLU A 71 -30.91 -30.90 -24.49
CA GLU A 71 -31.68 -31.58 -25.56
C GLU A 71 -31.78 -33.14 -25.36
N GLU A 72 -33.03 -33.63 -25.36
CA GLU A 72 -33.59 -35.03 -25.36
C GLU A 72 -33.74 -35.86 -24.07
#